data_AF-A0A7R9Q4V8-F1
#
_entry.id   AF-A0A7R9Q4V8-F1
#
_cell.length_a   1.000
_cell.length_b   1.000
_cell.length_c   1.000
_cell.angle_alpha   90.00
_cell.angle_beta   90.00
_cell.angle_gamma   90.00
#
_symmetry.space_group_name_H-M   'P 1'
#
loop_
_entity.id
_entity.type
_entity.pdbx_description
1 polymer ?
#
loop_
_entity_poly.entity_id
_entity_poly.type
_entity_poly.pdbx_seq_one_letter_code
_entity_poly.pdbx_strand_id
1 'polypeptide(L)'
;MCSERDPYAGEEGAIKCLMEGEGQVAFTTIETTEHYFKTRPEERDNYQFLCLDGSRMPITRRACEWARKPTNAFVIRKGRVYGRVLYYS
;
A
#
# COMPACT_ATOMS: atom_id res chain seq x y z
N MET A 1 -2.34 17.36 -9.92
CA MET A 1 -2.02 17.71 -8.52
C MET A 1 -1.84 16.40 -7.79
N CYS A 2 -0.68 16.17 -7.18
CA CYS A 2 -0.39 15.04 -6.29
C CYS A 2 0.16 15.68 -5.02
N SER A 3 -0.61 15.69 -3.94
CA SER A 3 -0.27 16.40 -2.71
C SER A 3 -0.50 15.51 -1.51
N GLU A 4 0.41 15.55 -0.56
CA GLU A 4 0.26 14.89 0.75
C GLU A 4 -0.90 15.45 1.59
N ARG A 5 -1.55 16.54 1.15
CA ARG A 5 -2.75 17.08 1.80
C ARG A 5 -4.04 16.42 1.33
N ASP A 6 -3.99 15.60 0.28
CA ASP A 6 -5.12 14.80 -0.15
C ASP A 6 -5.34 13.66 0.86
N PRO A 7 -6.51 13.60 1.53
CA PRO A 7 -6.78 12.58 2.54
C PRO A 7 -6.79 11.14 1.98
N TYR A 8 -6.85 10.96 0.66
CA TYR A 8 -6.83 9.67 -0.02
C TYR A 8 -5.51 9.36 -0.72
N ALA A 9 -4.48 10.20 -0.56
CA ALA A 9 -3.16 9.92 -1.09
C ALA A 9 -2.43 8.81 -0.32
N GLY A 10 -1.60 8.05 -1.05
CA GLY A 10 -0.78 6.98 -0.49
C GLY A 10 -1.56 5.69 -0.22
N GLU A 11 -0.84 4.69 0.29
CA GLU A 11 -1.38 3.34 0.49
C GLU A 11 -2.48 3.29 1.56
N GLU A 12 -2.34 4.04 2.67
CA GLU A 12 -3.38 4.15 3.70
C GLU A 12 -4.57 5.02 3.24
N GLY A 13 -4.30 6.10 2.52
CA GLY A 13 -5.34 6.97 1.97
C GLY A 13 -6.26 6.23 0.98
N ALA A 14 -5.69 5.33 0.17
CA ALA A 14 -6.47 4.47 -0.73
C ALA A 14 -7.42 3.54 0.04
N ILE A 15 -6.96 2.96 1.17
CA ILE A 15 -7.82 2.14 2.04
C ILE A 15 -8.93 3.00 2.64
N LYS A 16 -8.61 4.22 3.11
CA LYS A 16 -9.58 5.17 3.64
C LYS A 16 -10.67 5.52 2.62
N CYS A 17 -10.29 5.79 1.37
CA CYS A 17 -11.21 6.07 0.26
C CYS A 17 -12.22 4.93 0.05
N LEU A 18 -11.75 3.68 0.08
CA LEU A 18 -12.61 2.49 0.01
C LEU A 18 -13.57 2.41 1.21
N MET A 19 -13.07 2.65 2.42
CA MET A 19 -13.88 2.56 3.64
C MET A 19 -14.96 3.63 3.75
N GLU A 20 -14.71 4.83 3.22
CA GLU A 20 -15.68 5.92 3.19
C GLU A 20 -16.68 5.78 2.04
N GLY A 21 -16.55 4.73 1.21
CA GLY A 21 -17.49 4.43 0.12
C GLY A 21 -17.29 5.26 -1.15
N GLU A 22 -16.20 6.04 -1.21
CA GLU A 22 -15.84 6.87 -2.37
C GLU A 22 -15.20 6.03 -3.50
N GLY A 23 -14.83 4.79 -3.20
CA GLY A 23 -14.28 3.84 -4.15
C GLY A 23 -14.74 2.40 -3.90
N GLN A 24 -14.60 1.54 -4.91
CA GLN A 24 -14.98 0.12 -4.83
C GLN A 24 -13.78 -0.82 -4.64
N VAL A 25 -12.57 -0.36 -4.97
CA VAL A 25 -11.31 -1.12 -4.88
C VAL A 25 -10.20 -0.18 -4.44
N ALA A 26 -9.36 -0.64 -3.50
CA ALA A 26 -8.13 0.05 -3.11
C ALA A 26 -6.91 -0.76 -3.53
N PHE A 27 -5.96 -0.12 -4.21
CA PHE A 27 -4.64 -0.70 -4.49
C PHE A 27 -3.66 -0.28 -3.40
N THR A 28 -3.12 -1.27 -2.69
CA THR A 28 -2.25 -1.07 -1.52
C THR A 28 -1.34 -2.29 -1.33
N THR A 29 -0.48 -2.28 -0.33
CA THR A 29 0.36 -3.43 0.02
C THR A 29 -0.31 -4.29 1.10
N ILE A 30 0.09 -5.57 1.15
CA ILE A 30 -0.38 -6.50 2.19
C ILE A 30 -0.02 -5.99 3.58
N GLU A 31 1.19 -5.45 3.75
CA GLU A 31 1.69 -4.91 5.01
C GLU A 31 0.87 -3.71 5.49
N THR A 32 0.67 -2.70 4.63
CA THR A 32 -0.11 -1.51 4.96
C THR A 32 -1.54 -1.87 5.32
N THR A 33 -2.18 -2.77 4.57
CA THR A 33 -3.55 -3.23 4.87
C THR A 33 -3.63 -3.94 6.22
N GLU A 34 -2.69 -4.85 6.51
CA GLU A 34 -2.70 -5.58 7.78
C GLU A 34 -2.51 -4.63 8.97
N HIS A 35 -1.60 -3.67 8.85
CA HIS A 35 -1.38 -2.64 9.86
C HIS A 35 -2.60 -1.74 10.05
N TYR A 36 -3.20 -1.27 8.95
CA TYR A 36 -4.35 -0.38 8.97
C TYR A 36 -5.54 -0.99 9.74
N PHE A 37 -5.85 -2.26 9.45
CA PHE A 37 -6.96 -2.98 10.09
C PHE A 37 -6.60 -3.58 11.46
N LYS A 38 -5.32 -3.62 11.85
CA LYS A 38 -4.93 -4.01 13.21
C LYS A 38 -5.49 -3.05 14.27
N THR A 39 -5.67 -1.78 13.90
CA THR A 39 -6.26 -0.75 14.78
C THR A 39 -7.77 -0.58 14.59
N ARG A 40 -8.38 -1.34 13.66
CA ARG A 40 -9.82 -1.33 13.32
C ARG A 40 -10.36 -2.76 13.19
N PRO A 41 -10.26 -3.58 14.25
CA PRO A 41 -10.62 -5.00 14.18
C PRO A 41 -12.09 -5.24 13.82
N GLU A 42 -12.99 -4.34 14.20
CA GLU A 42 -14.43 -4.39 13.91
C GLU A 42 -14.75 -4.24 12.42
N GLU A 43 -13.93 -3.51 11.67
CA GLU A 43 -14.09 -3.32 10.23
C GLU A 43 -13.37 -4.39 9.41
N ARG A 44 -12.39 -5.09 10.00
CA ARG A 44 -11.47 -5.99 9.29
C ARG A 44 -12.19 -7.04 8.45
N ASP A 45 -13.24 -7.65 9.00
CA ASP A 45 -13.96 -8.75 8.36
C ASP A 45 -14.89 -8.29 7.22
N ASN A 46 -15.13 -6.98 7.09
CA ASN A 46 -15.91 -6.39 6.00
C ASN A 46 -15.11 -6.28 4.69
N TYR A 47 -13.78 -6.44 4.74
CA TYR A 47 -12.89 -6.25 3.60
C TYR A 47 -12.05 -7.49 3.31
N GLN A 48 -11.69 -7.67 2.04
CA GLN A 48 -10.97 -8.84 1.55
C GLN A 48 -9.97 -8.42 0.47
N PHE A 49 -8.90 -9.19 0.33
CA PHE A 49 -8.02 -9.09 -0.84
C PHE A 49 -8.65 -9.77 -2.04
N LEU A 50 -8.50 -9.18 -3.23
CA LEU A 50 -8.89 -9.74 -4.50
C LEU A 50 -7.67 -10.36 -5.20
N CYS A 51 -7.76 -11.63 -5.58
CA CYS A 51 -6.70 -12.34 -6.29
C CYS A 51 -6.85 -12.23 -7.81
N LEU A 52 -5.77 -12.52 -8.55
CA LEU A 52 -5.75 -12.46 -10.02
C LEU A 52 -6.72 -13.45 -10.68
N ASP A 53 -7.00 -14.57 -10.02
CA ASP A 53 -7.98 -15.57 -10.46
C ASP A 53 -9.43 -15.20 -10.10
N GLY A 54 -9.64 -14.03 -9.51
CA GLY A 54 -10.96 -13.54 -9.05
C GLY A 54 -11.39 -14.10 -7.70
N SER A 55 -10.62 -15.01 -7.09
CA SER A 55 -10.88 -15.45 -5.72
C SER A 55 -10.63 -14.33 -4.71
N ARG A 56 -11.13 -14.53 -3.48
CA ARG A 56 -10.98 -13.56 -2.38
C ARG A 56 -10.34 -14.20 -1.17
N MET A 57 -9.50 -13.44 -0.48
CA MET A 57 -8.83 -13.88 0.74
C MET A 57 -9.10 -12.90 1.88
N PRO A 58 -9.23 -13.37 3.13
CA PRO A 58 -9.32 -12.49 4.29
C PRO A 58 -8.04 -11.67 4.43
N ILE A 59 -8.09 -10.57 5.19
CA ILE A 59 -6.91 -9.75 5.46
C ILE A 59 -5.90 -10.56 6.26
N THR A 60 -4.81 -10.97 5.61
CA THR A 60 -3.73 -11.78 6.19
C THR A 60 -2.40 -11.49 5.49
N ARG A 61 -1.28 -11.73 6.20
CA ARG A 61 0.08 -11.53 5.67
C ARG A 61 0.47 -12.45 4.52
N ARG A 62 -0.26 -13.56 4.35
CA ARG A 62 -0.02 -14.56 3.29
C ARG A 62 -1.07 -14.47 2.17
N ALA A 63 -1.66 -13.30 1.99
CA ALA A 63 -2.62 -13.09 0.92
C ALA A 63 -1.96 -13.19 -0.46
N CYS A 64 -2.78 -13.41 -1.49
CA CYS A 64 -2.36 -13.34 -2.87
C CYS A 64 -1.86 -11.92 -3.22
N GLU A 65 -0.83 -11.85 -4.06
CA GLU A 65 -0.26 -10.59 -4.56
C GLU A 65 -0.40 -10.53 -6.08
N TRP A 66 -0.76 -9.35 -6.62
CA TRP A 66 -0.79 -9.15 -8.07
C TRP A 66 0.60 -8.92 -8.64
N ALA A 67 1.48 -8.28 -7.86
CA ALA A 67 2.85 -7.98 -8.22
C ALA A 67 3.69 -7.68 -6.97
N ARG A 68 5.02 -7.77 -7.12
CA ARG A 68 5.98 -7.32 -6.10
C ARG A 68 6.49 -5.93 -6.43
N LYS A 69 6.38 -5.02 -5.47
CA LYS A 69 6.88 -3.64 -5.54
C LYS A 69 8.29 -3.56 -4.94
N PRO A 70 9.30 -3.03 -5.64
CA PRO A 70 10.57 -2.69 -5.03
C PRO A 70 10.40 -1.66 -3.91
N THR A 71 11.23 -1.73 -2.88
CA THR A 71 11.23 -0.73 -1.80
C THR A 71 11.54 0.67 -2.35
N ASN A 72 11.02 1.70 -1.65
CA ASN A 72 11.30 3.09 -1.97
C ASN A 72 12.82 3.34 -2.05
N ALA A 73 13.25 4.06 -3.08
CA ALA A 73 14.65 4.33 -3.35
C ALA A 73 14.86 5.78 -3.76
N PHE A 74 16.04 6.31 -3.46
CA PHE A 74 16.48 7.59 -4.00
C PHE A 74 16.86 7.44 -5.47
N VAL A 75 16.38 8.37 -6.29
CA VAL A 75 16.71 8.43 -7.72
C VAL A 75 17.73 9.55 -7.94
N ILE A 76 18.84 9.23 -8.60
CA ILE A 76 19.86 10.20 -8.99
C ILE A 76 19.99 10.27 -10.51
N ARG A 77 20.45 11.42 -11.02
CA ARG A 77 20.73 11.58 -12.45
C ARG A 77 21.84 10.60 -12.86
N LYS A 78 21.58 9.81 -13.90
CA LYS A 78 22.58 8.92 -14.53
C LYS A 78 23.84 9.70 -14.88
N GLY A 79 25.02 9.14 -14.55
CA GLY A 79 26.32 9.77 -14.81
C GLY A 79 26.84 10.69 -13.70
N ARG A 80 26.10 10.89 -12.60
CA ARG A 80 26.60 11.54 -11.36
C ARG A 80 26.82 10.50 -10.27
N VAL A 81 27.76 9.58 -10.48
CA VAL A 81 28.27 8.72 -9.40
C VAL A 81 29.51 9.39 -8.83
N TYR A 82 29.32 10.31 -7.88
CA TYR A 82 30.41 10.69 -6.98
C TYR A 82 30.30 9.81 -5.74
N GLY A 83 31.33 9.02 -5.49
CA GLY A 83 31.40 8.08 -4.39
C GLY A 83 31.01 8.73 -3.06
N ARG A 84 29.85 8.36 -2.55
CA ARG A 84 29.57 8.24 -1.12
C ARG A 84 28.33 7.38 -0.95
N VAL A 85 28.56 6.19 -0.41
CA VAL A 85 27.48 5.35 0.14
C VAL A 85 26.76 6.19 1.17
N LEU A 86 25.49 6.53 0.90
CA LEU A 86 24.63 7.13 1.90
C LEU A 86 24.19 6.00 2.84
N TYR A 87 24.96 5.76 3.90
CA TYR A 87 24.46 5.03 5.06
C TYR A 87 23.36 5.87 5.71
N TYR A 88 22.27 5.23 6.14
CA TYR A 88 21.30 5.82 7.05
C TYR A 88 21.35 5.02 8.36
N SER A 89 21.53 5.72 9.49
CA SER A 89 21.51 5.17 10.85
C SER A 89 20.09 4.89 11.31
#